data_AF-A0A3R9HRT6-F1
#
_entry.id   AF-A0A3R9HRT6-F1
#
_cell.length_a   1.000
_cell.length_b   1.000
_cell.length_c   1.000
_cell.angle_alpha   90.00
_cell.angle_beta   90.00
_cell.angle_gamma   90.00
#
_symmetry.space_group_name_H-M   'P 1'
#
loop_
_entity.id
_entity.type
_entity.pdbx_description
1 polymer ?
#
loop_
_entity_poly.entity_id
_entity_poly.type
_entity_poly.pdbx_seq_one_letter_code
_entity_poly.pdbx_strand_id
1 'polypeptide(L)'
;MTDLEKAKWLKKNYRDYALEWYLSDHARLNAIFRKEYEKYLSSLNNQILEEQQSQIEQIKERMLSAYKEVYGSDYLVDTLIDRRGTFERVQKIRELWSPVLAY
;
A
#
# COMPACT_ATOMS: atom_id res chain seq x y z
N MET A 1 -9.99 15.73 -16.95
CA MET A 1 -11.41 15.72 -16.58
C MET A 1 -12.08 17.01 -17.04
N THR A 2 -13.21 16.89 -17.72
CA THR A 2 -14.14 17.97 -18.05
C THR A 2 -14.84 18.49 -16.79
N ASP A 3 -15.44 19.67 -16.85
CA ASP A 3 -16.15 20.24 -15.69
C ASP A 3 -17.34 19.41 -15.25
N LEU A 4 -18.05 18.79 -16.20
CA LEU A 4 -19.14 17.87 -15.90
C LEU A 4 -18.63 16.63 -15.14
N GLU A 5 -17.47 16.10 -15.52
CA GLU A 5 -16.83 14.98 -14.82
C GLU A 5 -16.40 15.37 -13.41
N LYS A 6 -15.79 16.55 -13.25
CA LYS A 6 -15.40 17.09 -11.93
C LYS A 6 -16.62 17.28 -11.03
N ALA A 7 -17.70 17.84 -11.55
CA ALA A 7 -18.94 18.08 -10.81
C ALA A 7 -19.61 16.76 -10.39
N LYS A 8 -19.70 15.77 -11.30
CA LYS A 8 -20.20 14.43 -10.98
C LYS A 8 -19.34 13.74 -9.93
N TRP A 9 -18.03 13.86 -10.05
CA TRP A 9 -17.10 13.30 -9.07
C TRP A 9 -17.27 13.95 -7.69
N LEU A 10 -17.36 15.28 -7.61
CA LEU A 10 -17.58 16.00 -6.36
C LEU A 10 -18.93 15.69 -5.71
N LYS A 11 -19.99 15.55 -6.51
CA LYS A 11 -21.32 15.14 -6.02
C LYS A 11 -21.26 13.79 -5.31
N LYS A 12 -20.49 12.84 -5.86
CA LYS A 12 -20.33 11.50 -5.30
C LYS A 12 -19.36 11.42 -4.12
N ASN A 13 -18.25 12.16 -4.17
CA ASN A 13 -17.11 11.94 -3.26
C ASN A 13 -16.83 13.08 -2.28
N TYR A 14 -17.56 14.20 -2.38
CA TYR A 14 -17.37 15.37 -1.50
C TYR A 14 -18.67 15.82 -0.83
N ARG A 15 -19.61 16.39 -1.60
CA ARG A 15 -20.89 16.90 -1.08
C ARG A 15 -21.96 16.79 -2.15
N ASP A 16 -23.17 16.45 -1.74
CA ASP A 16 -24.29 16.24 -2.67
C ASP A 16 -25.00 17.53 -3.09
N TYR A 17 -24.24 18.51 -3.61
CA TYR A 17 -24.85 19.68 -4.23
C TYR A 17 -25.42 19.35 -5.62
N ALA A 18 -26.32 20.20 -6.11
CA ALA A 18 -26.81 20.14 -7.48
C ALA A 18 -25.65 20.33 -8.47
N LEU A 19 -25.71 19.69 -9.64
CA LEU A 19 -24.65 19.80 -10.64
C LEU A 19 -24.55 21.24 -11.17
N GLU A 20 -25.68 21.90 -11.30
CA GLU A 20 -25.83 23.29 -11.71
C GLU A 20 -25.08 24.23 -10.76
N TRP A 21 -25.11 23.93 -9.45
CA TRP A 21 -24.35 24.68 -8.47
C TRP A 21 -22.84 24.51 -8.69
N TYR A 22 -22.36 23.29 -8.98
CA TYR A 22 -20.96 23.09 -9.30
C TYR A 22 -20.55 23.78 -10.60
N LEU A 23 -21.40 23.71 -11.63
CA LEU A 23 -21.13 24.26 -12.96
C LEU A 23 -21.32 25.78 -13.04
N SER A 24 -21.97 26.42 -12.05
CA SER A 24 -22.23 27.86 -12.08
C SER A 24 -20.95 28.71 -11.96
N ASP A 25 -19.87 28.14 -11.42
CA ASP A 25 -18.60 28.85 -11.22
C ASP A 25 -17.42 27.90 -11.46
N HIS A 26 -16.77 28.09 -12.61
CA HIS A 26 -15.63 27.27 -13.05
C HIS A 26 -14.42 27.36 -12.11
N ALA A 27 -14.13 28.56 -11.58
CA ALA A 27 -12.99 28.75 -10.69
C ALA A 27 -13.22 28.01 -9.37
N ARG A 28 -14.43 28.12 -8.80
CA ARG A 28 -14.83 27.38 -7.61
C ARG A 28 -14.80 25.88 -7.85
N LEU A 29 -15.36 25.39 -8.96
CA LEU A 29 -15.34 23.97 -9.31
C LEU A 29 -13.93 23.42 -9.33
N ASN A 30 -13.02 24.08 -10.04
CA ASN A 30 -11.63 23.64 -10.14
C ASN A 30 -10.90 23.68 -8.79
N ALA A 31 -11.12 24.73 -7.99
CA ALA A 31 -10.47 24.85 -6.68
C ALA A 31 -10.90 23.75 -5.72
N ILE A 32 -12.21 23.48 -5.63
CA ILE A 32 -12.75 22.39 -4.79
C ILE A 32 -12.31 21.04 -5.34
N PHE A 33 -12.47 20.81 -6.65
CA PHE A 33 -12.09 19.55 -7.28
C PHE A 33 -10.62 19.22 -7.03
N ARG A 34 -9.71 20.16 -7.30
CA ARG A 34 -8.27 19.94 -7.11
C ARG A 34 -7.96 19.54 -5.66
N LYS A 35 -8.46 20.30 -4.68
CA LYS A 35 -8.19 20.03 -3.27
C LYS A 35 -8.71 18.67 -2.83
N GLU A 36 -9.95 18.33 -3.16
CA GLU A 36 -10.56 17.08 -2.70
C GLU A 36 -10.05 15.87 -3.49
N TYR A 37 -9.74 16.04 -4.77
CA TYR A 37 -9.14 14.99 -5.58
C TYR A 37 -7.70 14.68 -5.15
N GLU A 38 -6.89 15.70 -4.83
CA GLU A 38 -5.55 15.50 -4.26
C GLU A 38 -5.60 14.73 -2.93
N LYS A 39 -6.53 15.08 -2.03
CA LYS A 39 -6.75 14.31 -0.78
C LYS A 39 -7.17 12.87 -1.04
N TYR A 40 -8.09 12.65 -1.98
CA TYR A 40 -8.54 11.31 -2.36
C TYR A 40 -7.37 10.46 -2.87
N LEU A 41 -6.56 11.00 -3.77
CA LEU A 41 -5.37 10.31 -4.29
C LEU A 41 -4.36 10.03 -3.18
N SER A 42 -4.13 10.99 -2.27
CA SER A 42 -3.24 10.77 -1.13
C SER A 42 -3.75 9.65 -0.22
N SER A 43 -5.06 9.62 0.06
CA SER A 43 -5.66 8.55 0.88
C SER A 43 -5.53 7.20 0.20
N LEU A 44 -5.79 7.12 -1.10
CA LEU A 44 -5.66 5.89 -1.87
C LEU A 44 -4.21 5.39 -1.86
N ASN A 45 -3.25 6.29 -2.05
CA ASN A 45 -1.85 5.95 -2.03
C ASN A 45 -1.40 5.46 -0.64
N ASN A 46 -1.89 6.08 0.43
CA ASN A 46 -1.63 5.62 1.79
C ASN A 46 -2.19 4.22 2.03
N GLN A 47 -3.41 3.93 1.56
CA GLN A 47 -3.98 2.57 1.67
C GLN A 47 -3.14 1.52 0.93
N ILE A 48 -2.68 1.84 -0.28
CA ILE A 48 -1.78 0.95 -1.04
C ILE A 48 -0.47 0.72 -0.27
N LEU A 49 0.11 1.78 0.30
CA LEU A 49 1.34 1.67 1.09
C LEU A 49 1.14 0.84 2.36
N GLU A 50 0.03 1.02 3.06
CA GLU A 50 -0.32 0.23 4.24
C GLU A 50 -0.51 -1.24 3.90
N GLU A 51 -1.19 -1.54 2.80
CA GLU A 51 -1.38 -2.91 2.32
C GLU A 51 -0.05 -3.56 1.93
N GLN A 52 0.79 -2.87 1.17
CA GLN A 52 2.13 -3.35 0.82
C GLN A 52 3.00 -3.58 2.06
N GLN A 53 2.97 -2.67 3.03
CA GLN A 53 3.70 -2.81 4.28
C GLN A 53 3.19 -4.03 5.08
N SER A 54 1.88 -4.24 5.13
CA SER A 54 1.29 -5.41 5.78
C SER A 54 1.74 -6.71 5.13
N GLN A 55 1.77 -6.77 3.79
CA GLN A 55 2.28 -7.93 3.06
C GLN A 55 3.77 -8.19 3.35
N ILE A 56 4.59 -7.13 3.39
CA ILE A 56 6.03 -7.25 3.72
C ILE A 56 6.24 -7.79 5.14
N GLU A 57 5.50 -7.27 6.13
CA GLU A 57 5.61 -7.76 7.52
C GLU A 57 5.16 -9.22 7.62
N GLN A 58 4.09 -9.63 6.95
CA GLN A 58 3.66 -11.03 6.91
C GLN A 58 4.74 -11.95 6.29
N ILE A 59 5.37 -11.52 5.20
CA ILE A 59 6.46 -12.29 4.57
C ILE A 59 7.64 -12.41 5.53
N LYS A 60 8.01 -11.32 6.19
CA LYS A 60 9.10 -11.28 7.17
C LYS A 60 8.81 -12.20 8.36
N GLU A 61 7.60 -12.17 8.92
CA GLU A 61 7.20 -13.05 10.03
C GLU A 61 7.26 -14.53 9.65
N ARG A 62 6.79 -14.88 8.44
CA ARG A 62 6.91 -16.24 7.91
C ARG A 62 8.37 -16.66 7.75
N MET A 63 9.19 -15.76 7.21
CA MET A 63 10.63 -16.01 7.01
C MET A 63 11.35 -16.22 8.35
N LEU A 64 11.08 -15.39 9.36
CA LEU A 64 11.65 -15.53 10.70
C LEU A 64 11.21 -16.85 11.35
N SER A 65 9.93 -17.20 11.22
CA SER A 65 9.37 -18.44 11.78
C SER A 65 9.99 -19.68 11.12
N ALA A 66 10.05 -19.72 9.79
CA ALA A 66 10.66 -20.82 9.05
C ALA A 66 12.16 -20.97 9.34
N TYR A 67 12.89 -19.85 9.46
CA TYR A 67 14.30 -19.89 9.84
C TYR A 67 14.50 -20.52 11.22
N LYS A 68 13.70 -20.10 12.21
CA LYS A 68 13.75 -20.64 13.56
C LYS A 68 13.37 -22.12 13.62
N GLU A 69 12.38 -22.54 12.83
CA GLU A 69 11.96 -23.94 12.76
C GLU A 69 13.04 -24.84 12.15
N VAL A 70 13.70 -24.40 11.08
CA VAL A 70 14.71 -25.21 10.39
C VAL A 70 16.06 -25.23 11.11
N TYR A 71 16.52 -24.08 11.61
CA TYR A 71 17.87 -23.93 12.16
C TYR A 71 17.92 -23.88 13.70
N GLY A 72 16.78 -23.74 14.37
CA GLY A 72 16.69 -23.67 15.83
C GLY A 72 17.26 -22.37 16.43
N SER A 73 17.70 -21.43 15.61
CA SER A 73 18.31 -20.15 15.99
C SER A 73 17.47 -18.96 15.52
N ASP A 74 17.71 -17.79 16.13
CA ASP A 74 17.04 -16.54 15.76
C ASP A 74 17.77 -15.86 14.60
N TYR A 75 17.05 -15.59 13.51
CA TYR A 75 17.61 -14.98 12.30
C TYR A 75 18.27 -13.61 12.58
N LEU A 76 17.69 -12.78 13.44
CA LEU A 76 18.23 -11.44 13.73
C LEU A 76 19.53 -11.56 14.51
N VAL A 77 19.60 -12.48 15.48
CA VAL A 77 20.83 -12.78 16.24
C VAL A 77 21.91 -13.32 15.31
N ASP A 78 21.60 -14.32 14.49
CA ASP A 78 22.57 -14.94 13.58
C ASP A 78 23.05 -13.94 12.51
N THR A 79 22.19 -13.02 12.07
CA THR A 79 22.55 -11.95 11.12
C THR A 79 23.58 -10.98 11.68
N LEU A 80 23.57 -10.72 13.00
CA LEU A 80 24.56 -9.87 13.65
C LEU A 80 25.95 -10.54 13.71
N ILE A 81 25.99 -11.88 13.72
CA ILE A 81 27.22 -12.67 13.78
C ILE A 81 27.78 -12.89 12.37
N ASP A 82 26.96 -13.43 11.46
CA ASP A 82 27.31 -13.67 10.07
C ASP A 82 26.12 -13.36 9.16
N ARG A 83 26.09 -12.12 8.69
CA ARG A 83 25.05 -11.63 7.78
C ARG A 83 25.00 -12.42 6.47
N ARG A 84 26.16 -12.79 5.90
CA ARG A 84 26.21 -13.44 4.59
C ARG A 84 25.74 -14.89 4.69
N GLY A 85 26.29 -15.65 5.64
CA GLY A 85 25.87 -17.04 5.83
C GLY A 85 24.42 -17.15 6.27
N THR A 86 23.93 -16.22 7.08
CA THR A 86 22.51 -16.17 7.48
C THR A 86 21.59 -15.88 6.31
N PHE A 87 21.98 -14.97 5.41
CA PHE A 87 21.25 -14.72 4.16
C PHE A 87 21.25 -15.96 3.25
N GLU A 88 22.39 -16.64 3.09
CA GLU A 88 22.44 -17.86 2.27
C GLU A 88 21.56 -18.98 2.85
N ARG A 89 21.53 -19.13 4.18
CA ARG A 89 20.64 -20.07 4.88
C ARG A 89 19.16 -19.76 4.66
N VAL A 90 18.76 -18.49 4.72
CA VAL A 90 17.35 -18.11 4.52
C VAL A 90 16.89 -18.28 3.07
N GLN A 91 17.80 -18.06 2.11
CA GLN A 91 17.53 -18.34 0.69
C GLN A 91 17.36 -19.84 0.41
N LYS A 92 18.13 -20.71 1.08
CA LYS A 92 17.99 -22.17 0.94
C LYS A 92 16.61 -22.69 1.34
N ILE A 93 15.91 -21.98 2.23
CA ILE A 93 14.57 -22.36 2.71
C ILE A 93 13.47 -21.45 2.15
N ARG A 94 13.74 -20.75 1.04
CA ARG A 94 12.83 -19.76 0.45
C ARG A 94 11.43 -20.29 0.19
N GLU A 95 11.32 -21.55 -0.22
CA GLU A 95 10.06 -22.21 -0.54
C GLU A 95 9.11 -22.31 0.67
N LEU A 96 9.64 -22.27 1.91
CA LEU A 96 8.84 -22.41 3.13
C LEU A 96 8.13 -21.11 3.54
N TRP A 97 8.62 -19.95 3.08
CA TRP A 97 8.10 -18.65 3.52
C TRP A 97 7.74 -17.70 2.39
N SER A 98 8.22 -17.95 1.16
CA SER A 98 7.85 -17.17 0.00
C SER A 98 6.35 -17.35 -0.29
N PRO A 99 5.62 -16.28 -0.62
CA PRO A 99 4.24 -16.41 -1.07
C PRO A 99 4.20 -17.25 -2.35
N VAL A 100 3.22 -18.16 -2.45
CA VAL A 100 2.92 -18.88 -3.69
C VAL A 100 2.39 -17.83 -4.67
N LEU A 101 3.12 -17.59 -5.75
CA LEU A 101 2.60 -16.80 -6.85
C LEU A 101 1.46 -17.61 -7.48
N ALA A 102 0.22 -17.21 -7.22
CA ALA A 102 -0.91 -17.68 -7.99
C ALA A 102 -0.74 -17.10 -9.41
N TYR A 103 -0.34 -17.95 -10.36
CA TYR A 103 -0.26 -17.63 -11.78
C TYR A 103 -1.66 -17.55 -12.40
#